data_AF-A0A8C0X504-F1
#
_entry.id   AF-A0A8C0X504-F1
#
_cell.length_a   1.000
_cell.length_b   1.000
_cell.length_c   1.000
_cell.angle_alpha   90.00
_cell.angle_beta   90.00
_cell.angle_gamma   90.00
#
_symmetry.space_group_name_H-M   'P 1'
#
loop_
_entity.id
_entity.type
_entity.pdbx_description
1 polymer ?
#
loop_
_entity_poly.entity_id
_entity_poly.type
_entity_poly.pdbx_seq_one_letter_code
_entity_poly.pdbx_strand_id
1 'polypeptide(L)'
;MVLTCLSDNTGISIRWIFNDQSLWLTERMTLSQDNSFLSIDPIRREDTREYQCEVSNPISSSKSDPLALATTELDKPFITSNNSSPMEGKDSVALTCEPETPDTTYLWWINGRRAPDSDRLELSKDNRTLTLLRVTRNDTGNYECGTWNPVSANQSDPVTLNVLYGPDSPITSPPVSHFHPGDNVSLSCHAASNPPAQYSWLFNKRPQSFTQELFIPSVTANNSGSYTCLVHNSATGLSRTTVKNILVLGLP
;
A
#
# COMPACT_ATOMS: atom_id res chain seq x y z
N MET A 1 21.38 7.36 20.97
CA MET A 1 22.19 6.29 21.64
C MET A 1 22.82 6.84 22.90
N VAL A 2 23.03 6.03 23.94
CA VAL A 2 23.82 6.40 25.12
C VAL A 2 24.83 5.29 25.40
N LEU A 3 26.12 5.65 25.44
CA LEU A 3 27.21 4.79 25.88
C LEU A 3 27.56 5.12 27.33
N THR A 4 27.82 4.10 28.13
CA THR A 4 28.13 4.23 29.56
C THR A 4 29.51 3.66 29.84
N CYS A 5 30.35 4.45 30.50
CA CYS A 5 31.63 4.00 31.02
C CYS A 5 31.51 3.75 32.52
N LEU A 6 31.77 2.52 32.96
CA LEU A 6 31.68 2.12 34.36
C LEU A 6 33.07 1.87 34.94
N SER A 7 33.29 2.34 36.16
CA SER A 7 34.47 2.02 36.96
C SER A 7 34.10 1.99 38.44
N ASP A 8 34.78 1.11 39.19
CA ASP A 8 34.70 0.95 40.63
C ASP A 8 35.60 1.93 41.40
N ASN A 9 36.50 2.63 40.71
CA ASN A 9 37.45 3.56 41.30
C ASN A 9 36.85 4.98 41.43
N THR A 10 37.16 5.65 42.54
CA THR A 10 36.78 7.05 42.78
C THR A 10 37.94 8.01 42.45
N GLY A 11 37.63 9.26 42.13
CA GLY A 11 38.65 10.28 41.80
C GLY A 11 39.34 10.04 40.44
N ILE A 12 38.66 9.35 39.53
CA ILE A 12 39.13 9.05 38.18
C ILE A 12 38.72 10.15 37.19
N SER A 13 39.44 10.22 36.06
CA SER A 13 39.03 10.98 34.89
C SER A 13 38.68 10.02 33.75
N ILE A 14 37.59 10.33 33.04
CA ILE A 14 37.08 9.53 31.92
C ILE A 14 37.31 10.27 30.62
N ARG A 15 37.88 9.56 29.64
CA ARG A 15 38.07 10.03 28.26
C ARG A 15 37.49 9.01 27.29
N TRP A 16 36.69 9.49 26.34
CA TRP A 16 36.17 8.66 25.26
C TRP A 16 37.14 8.60 24.09
N ILE A 17 37.27 7.41 23.51
CA ILE A 17 38.10 7.07 22.36
C ILE A 17 37.18 6.51 21.29
N PHE A 18 37.36 6.96 20.05
CA PHE A 18 36.65 6.49 18.86
C PHE A 18 37.67 6.07 17.79
N ASN A 19 37.59 4.81 17.35
CA ASN A 19 38.49 4.23 16.34
C ASN A 19 39.97 4.51 16.65
N ASP A 20 40.40 4.13 17.86
CA ASP A 20 41.76 4.31 18.43
C ASP A 20 42.25 5.76 18.59
N GLN A 21 41.40 6.75 18.39
CA GLN A 21 41.72 8.17 18.57
C GLN A 21 40.83 8.80 19.63
N SER A 22 41.28 9.88 20.29
CA SER A 22 40.36 10.61 21.18
C SER A 22 39.12 11.07 20.43
N LEU A 23 37.96 10.85 21.05
CA LEU A 23 36.70 11.29 20.51
C LEU A 23 36.66 12.81 20.40
N TRP A 24 36.37 13.31 19.20
CA TRP A 24 36.08 14.71 18.95
C TRP A 24 34.57 14.90 19.04
N LEU A 25 34.12 15.74 19.98
CA LEU A 25 32.69 16.01 20.12
C LEU A 25 32.18 16.82 18.94
N THR A 26 31.02 16.42 18.43
CA THR A 26 30.23 17.18 17.47
C THR A 26 29.02 17.79 18.18
N GLU A 27 28.28 18.67 17.50
CA GLU A 27 27.04 19.25 18.04
C GLU A 27 25.96 18.20 18.37
N ARG A 28 26.10 16.98 17.83
CA ARG A 28 25.21 15.83 18.06
C ARG A 28 25.59 14.99 19.28
N MET A 29 26.72 15.30 19.91
CA MET A 29 27.30 14.50 20.99
C MET A 29 27.31 15.29 22.28
N THR A 30 26.79 14.69 23.35
CA THR A 30 26.78 15.31 24.68
C THR A 30 27.40 14.36 25.71
N LEU A 31 28.32 14.90 26.51
CA LEU A 31 28.87 14.21 27.68
C LEU A 31 28.12 14.60 28.95
N SER A 32 27.99 13.67 29.90
CA SER A 32 27.60 14.00 31.27
C SER A 32 28.66 14.85 31.97
N GLN A 33 28.32 15.44 33.12
CA GLN A 33 29.24 16.30 33.89
C GLN A 33 30.54 15.59 34.31
N ASP A 34 30.49 14.28 34.52
CA ASP A 34 31.58 13.40 34.90
C ASP A 34 32.16 12.61 33.71
N ASN A 35 31.70 12.90 32.48
CA ASN A 35 32.02 12.20 31.25
C ASN A 35 31.70 10.69 31.24
N SER A 36 30.99 10.17 32.24
CA SER A 36 30.65 8.73 32.32
C SER A 36 29.60 8.30 31.28
N PHE A 37 28.80 9.24 30.77
CA PHE A 37 27.84 9.01 29.70
C PHE A 37 28.19 9.81 28.45
N LEU A 38 28.15 9.15 27.30
CA LEU A 38 28.21 9.78 25.99
C LEU A 38 26.90 9.52 25.26
N SER A 39 26.13 10.58 25.00
CA SER A 39 24.94 10.50 24.16
C SER A 39 25.23 11.01 22.75
N ILE A 40 24.70 10.30 21.75
CA ILE A 40 24.81 10.64 20.33
C ILE A 40 23.39 10.66 19.75
N ASP A 41 22.97 11.81 19.23
CA ASP A 41 21.65 11.98 18.61
C ASP A 41 21.64 13.12 17.55
N PRO A 42 21.23 12.87 16.30
CA PRO A 42 20.97 11.55 15.71
C PRO A 42 22.26 10.80 15.38
N ILE A 43 22.21 9.46 15.42
CA ILE A 43 23.30 8.58 14.96
C ILE A 43 23.40 8.66 13.44
N ARG A 44 24.62 8.70 12.91
CA ARG A 44 24.92 8.68 11.48
C ARG A 44 25.92 7.57 11.15
N ARG A 45 26.06 7.25 9.85
CA ARG A 45 27.00 6.25 9.34
C ARG A 45 28.44 6.47 9.83
N GLU A 46 28.86 7.72 9.98
CA GLU A 46 30.20 8.03 10.50
C GLU A 46 30.42 7.62 11.96
N ASP A 47 29.35 7.45 12.75
CA ASP A 47 29.43 7.12 14.17
C ASP A 47 29.50 5.61 14.43
N THR A 48 29.34 4.75 13.42
CA THR A 48 29.11 3.29 13.56
C THR A 48 30.41 2.48 13.65
N ARG A 49 31.46 3.04 14.27
CA ARG A 49 32.74 2.38 14.49
C ARG A 49 32.90 2.01 15.97
N GLU A 50 34.13 1.69 16.37
CA GLU A 50 34.46 1.24 17.72
C GLU A 50 34.63 2.42 18.69
N TYR A 51 33.98 2.31 19.84
CA TYR A 51 34.15 3.19 20.98
C TYR A 51 34.84 2.45 22.13
N GLN A 52 35.72 3.16 22.83
CA GLN A 52 36.28 2.73 24.09
C GLN A 52 36.20 3.89 25.07
N CYS A 53 36.11 3.57 26.36
CA CYS A 53 36.42 4.56 27.39
C CYS A 53 37.76 4.24 28.04
N GLU A 54 38.53 5.28 28.28
CA GLU A 54 39.77 5.24 29.04
C GLU A 54 39.53 5.90 30.39
N VAL A 55 39.73 5.13 31.45
CA VAL A 55 39.65 5.59 32.83
C VAL A 55 41.07 5.76 33.33
N SER A 56 41.39 6.93 33.89
CA SER A 56 42.73 7.20 34.41
C SER A 56 42.71 7.90 35.77
N ASN A 57 43.71 7.59 36.58
CA ASN A 57 44.05 8.29 37.81
C ASN A 57 45.53 8.77 37.69
N PRO A 58 46.11 9.47 38.69
CA PRO A 58 47.48 9.98 38.61
C PRO A 58 48.59 8.92 38.42
N ILE A 59 48.28 7.63 38.59
CA ILE A 59 49.24 6.51 38.66
C ILE A 59 49.05 5.54 37.49
N SER A 60 47.81 5.32 37.04
CA SER A 60 47.46 4.34 36.03
C SER A 60 46.31 4.79 35.12
N SER A 61 46.28 4.19 33.94
CA SER A 61 45.19 4.32 32.98
C SER A 61 44.82 2.94 32.45
N SER A 62 43.53 2.69 32.25
CA SER A 62 43.02 1.46 31.64
C SER A 62 41.94 1.79 30.63
N LYS A 63 41.94 1.07 29.51
CA LYS A 63 40.90 1.16 28.48
C LYS A 63 39.90 0.02 28.64
N SER A 64 38.64 0.28 28.28
CA SER A 64 37.65 -0.77 28.11
C SER A 64 37.96 -1.61 26.86
N ASP A 65 37.33 -2.78 26.77
CA ASP A 65 37.23 -3.49 25.50
C ASP A 65 36.53 -2.61 24.43
N PRO A 66 36.92 -2.71 23.15
CA PRO A 66 36.24 -2.00 22.07
C PRO A 66 34.78 -2.41 21.93
N LEU A 67 33.89 -1.43 21.87
CA LEU A 67 32.48 -1.61 21.55
C LEU A 67 32.19 -1.08 20.14
N ALA A 68 32.04 -1.98 19.18
CA ALA A 68 31.62 -1.62 17.83
C ALA A 68 30.13 -1.27 17.81
N LEU A 69 29.81 -0.04 17.40
CA LEU A 69 28.43 0.34 17.10
C LEU A 69 28.04 -0.27 15.73
N ALA A 70 27.67 -1.55 15.73
CA ALA A 70 27.33 -2.28 14.51
C ALA A 70 25.86 -2.02 14.13
N THR A 71 25.62 -1.05 13.25
CA THR A 71 24.41 -1.06 12.42
C THR A 71 24.73 -1.83 11.15
N THR A 72 24.06 -2.95 10.93
CA THR A 72 24.26 -3.77 9.73
C THR A 72 23.64 -3.12 8.51
N GLU A 73 24.22 -3.41 7.34
CA GLU A 73 23.52 -3.14 6.08
C GLU A 73 22.21 -3.92 6.09
N LEU A 74 21.11 -3.24 5.81
CA LEU A 74 19.79 -3.84 5.77
C LEU A 74 19.69 -4.67 4.48
N ASP A 75 18.96 -5.79 4.55
CA ASP A 75 18.55 -6.50 3.35
C ASP A 75 17.43 -5.74 2.62
N LYS A 76 17.17 -6.10 1.37
CA LYS A 76 16.04 -5.56 0.62
C LYS A 76 14.72 -6.09 1.22
N PRO A 77 13.79 -5.22 1.65
CA PRO A 77 12.53 -5.67 2.21
C PRO A 77 11.56 -6.16 1.12
N PHE A 78 10.51 -6.86 1.52
CA PHE A 78 9.38 -7.24 0.68
C PHE A 78 8.05 -7.02 1.42
N ILE A 79 6.95 -6.94 0.68
CA ILE A 79 5.62 -6.73 1.26
C ILE A 79 4.85 -8.05 1.26
N THR A 80 4.19 -8.33 2.38
CA THR A 80 3.12 -9.34 2.47
C THR A 80 1.77 -8.66 2.62
N SER A 81 0.71 -9.29 2.12
CA SER A 81 -0.67 -8.80 2.25
C SER A 81 -1.53 -9.85 2.93
N ASN A 82 -2.40 -9.42 3.84
CA ASN A 82 -3.41 -10.31 4.43
C ASN A 82 -4.55 -10.64 3.45
N ASN A 83 -4.75 -9.82 2.42
CA ASN A 83 -5.81 -9.97 1.43
C ASN A 83 -5.34 -9.51 0.04
N SER A 84 -5.21 -10.45 -0.88
CA SER A 84 -4.72 -10.21 -2.24
C SER A 84 -5.81 -9.74 -3.22
N SER A 85 -7.09 -9.83 -2.85
CA SER A 85 -8.23 -9.50 -3.73
C SER A 85 -9.38 -8.88 -2.93
N PRO A 86 -9.13 -7.72 -2.28
CA PRO A 86 -10.11 -7.10 -1.40
C PRO A 86 -11.30 -6.53 -2.18
N MET A 87 -12.50 -6.64 -1.60
CA MET A 87 -13.73 -6.11 -2.17
C MET A 87 -14.00 -4.67 -1.72
N GLU A 88 -14.32 -3.80 -2.70
CA GLU A 88 -14.67 -2.40 -2.49
C GLU A 88 -15.80 -2.23 -1.47
N GLY A 89 -15.58 -1.34 -0.49
CA GLY A 89 -16.55 -0.98 0.54
C GLY A 89 -16.79 -2.04 1.61
N LYS A 90 -16.17 -3.22 1.50
CA LYS A 90 -16.34 -4.34 2.42
C LYS A 90 -15.06 -4.65 3.18
N ASP A 91 -13.96 -4.83 2.47
CA ASP A 91 -12.72 -5.34 3.05
C ASP A 91 -11.78 -4.19 3.46
N SER A 92 -10.86 -4.52 4.35
CA SER A 92 -9.69 -3.71 4.68
C SER A 92 -8.44 -4.56 4.42
N VAL A 93 -7.34 -3.91 4.07
CA VAL A 93 -6.09 -4.58 3.68
C VAL A 93 -4.98 -4.14 4.62
N ALA A 94 -4.23 -5.09 5.14
CA ALA A 94 -3.01 -4.85 5.87
C ALA A 94 -1.83 -5.32 5.03
N LEU A 95 -0.97 -4.37 4.66
CA LEU A 95 0.31 -4.62 4.00
C LEU A 95 1.41 -4.55 5.06
N THR A 96 2.19 -5.60 5.21
CA THR A 96 3.27 -5.68 6.20
C THR A 96 4.61 -5.72 5.49
N CYS A 97 5.53 -4.84 5.89
CA CYS A 97 6.91 -4.84 5.41
C CYS A 97 7.71 -5.90 6.16
N GLU A 98 8.37 -6.78 5.42
CA GLU A 98 9.12 -7.93 5.93
C GLU A 98 10.57 -7.91 5.40
N PRO A 99 11.52 -8.49 6.15
CA PRO A 99 11.37 -9.04 7.50
C PRO A 99 11.32 -7.94 8.59
N GLU A 100 10.86 -8.29 9.79
CA GLU A 100 11.08 -7.46 10.97
C GLU A 100 12.58 -7.30 11.23
N THR A 101 13.05 -6.06 11.16
CA THR A 101 14.42 -5.69 11.49
C THR A 101 14.42 -4.74 12.69
N PRO A 102 15.16 -5.05 13.77
CA PRO A 102 15.33 -4.18 14.93
C PRO A 102 15.94 -2.83 14.55
N ASP A 103 15.67 -1.80 15.36
CA ASP A 103 16.25 -0.45 15.25
C ASP A 103 16.13 0.18 13.84
N THR A 104 15.10 -0.22 13.11
CA THR A 104 14.87 0.16 11.71
C THR A 104 13.61 1.02 11.60
N THR A 105 13.70 2.08 10.78
CA THR A 105 12.53 2.90 10.44
C THR A 105 11.86 2.35 9.19
N TYR A 106 10.56 2.08 9.28
CA TYR A 106 9.74 1.69 8.13
C TYR A 106 9.05 2.89 7.52
N LEU A 107 8.97 2.86 6.20
CA LEU A 107 8.48 3.94 5.37
C LEU A 107 7.63 3.37 4.25
N TRP A 108 6.56 4.06 3.87
CA TRP A 108 5.62 3.60 2.85
C TRP A 108 5.45 4.58 1.72
N TRP A 109 5.29 4.04 0.52
CA TRP A 109 4.97 4.76 -0.71
C TRP A 109 3.77 4.11 -1.41
N ILE A 110 2.90 4.98 -1.93
CA ILE A 110 1.74 4.62 -2.74
C ILE A 110 1.90 5.35 -4.08
N ASN A 111 1.96 4.59 -5.16
CA ASN A 111 2.17 5.09 -6.52
C ASN A 111 3.39 6.04 -6.62
N GLY A 112 4.50 5.64 -5.99
CA GLY A 112 5.77 6.38 -5.98
C GLY A 112 5.79 7.63 -5.10
N ARG A 113 4.72 7.94 -4.36
CA ARG A 113 4.65 9.07 -3.41
C ARG A 113 4.58 8.55 -1.99
N ARG A 114 5.15 9.30 -1.04
CA ARG A 114 4.99 8.99 0.40
C ARG A 114 3.52 8.77 0.73
N ALA A 115 3.25 7.75 1.54
CA ALA A 115 1.90 7.47 2.01
C ALA A 115 1.27 8.75 2.59
N PRO A 116 0.09 9.18 2.07
CA PRO A 116 -0.55 10.39 2.53
C PRO A 116 -1.13 10.20 3.93
N ASP A 117 -1.24 11.31 4.66
CA ASP A 117 -2.05 11.35 5.87
C ASP A 117 -3.53 11.30 5.48
N SER A 118 -4.26 10.30 5.97
CA SER A 118 -5.63 9.98 5.55
C SER A 118 -6.33 9.18 6.63
N ASP A 119 -7.58 9.52 6.94
CA ASP A 119 -8.41 8.79 7.92
C ASP A 119 -8.64 7.31 7.58
N ARG A 120 -8.40 6.90 6.33
CA ARG A 120 -8.52 5.50 5.88
C ARG A 120 -7.20 4.73 5.92
N LEU A 121 -6.10 5.41 6.19
CA LEU A 121 -4.75 4.83 6.14
C LEU A 121 -4.15 4.90 7.55
N GLU A 122 -3.99 3.73 8.16
CA GLU A 122 -3.46 3.59 9.51
C GLU A 122 -2.10 2.89 9.47
N LEU A 123 -1.09 3.53 10.05
CA LEU A 123 0.20 2.90 10.29
C LEU A 123 0.21 2.27 11.68
N SER A 124 0.81 1.09 11.80
CA SER A 124 1.14 0.49 13.09
C SER A 124 2.10 1.39 13.88
N LYS A 125 2.25 1.14 15.19
CA LYS A 125 3.11 1.96 16.07
C LYS A 125 4.58 2.02 15.63
N ASP A 126 5.06 0.96 14.99
CA ASP A 126 6.41 0.83 14.43
C ASP A 126 6.47 1.19 12.93
N ASN A 127 5.36 1.64 12.34
CA ASN A 127 5.15 1.90 10.91
C ASN A 127 5.39 0.70 9.98
N ARG A 128 5.58 -0.51 10.51
CA ARG A 128 5.87 -1.71 9.73
C ARG A 128 4.66 -2.20 8.92
N THR A 129 3.45 -1.98 9.44
CA THR A 129 2.21 -2.38 8.78
C THR A 129 1.39 -1.16 8.37
N LEU A 130 1.04 -1.09 7.10
CA LEU A 130 0.11 -0.12 6.53
C LEU A 130 -1.26 -0.78 6.40
N THR A 131 -2.25 -0.29 7.13
CA THR A 131 -3.63 -0.76 7.06
C THR A 131 -4.48 0.25 6.30
N LEU A 132 -5.10 -0.21 5.20
CA LEU A 132 -6.06 0.55 4.43
C LEU A 132 -7.48 0.09 4.77
N LEU A 133 -8.22 0.95 5.45
CA LEU A 133 -9.60 0.73 5.86
C LEU A 133 -10.58 1.02 4.73
N ARG A 134 -11.60 0.17 4.60
CA ARG A 134 -12.70 0.33 3.62
C ARG A 134 -12.17 0.66 2.23
N VAL A 135 -11.51 -0.33 1.62
CA VAL A 135 -10.86 -0.12 0.33
C VAL A 135 -11.86 0.33 -0.74
N THR A 136 -11.38 1.14 -1.66
CA THR A 136 -12.11 1.65 -2.82
C THR A 136 -11.34 1.36 -4.08
N ARG A 137 -12.00 1.36 -5.24
CA ARG A 137 -11.33 1.16 -6.53
C ARG A 137 -10.17 2.15 -6.79
N ASN A 138 -10.22 3.33 -6.19
CA ASN A 138 -9.19 4.36 -6.29
C ASN A 138 -7.91 4.02 -5.52
N ASP A 139 -7.97 3.05 -4.61
CA ASP A 139 -6.80 2.55 -3.88
C ASP A 139 -6.04 1.47 -4.68
N THR A 140 -6.52 1.12 -5.88
CA THR A 140 -5.80 0.25 -6.81
C THR A 140 -4.50 0.94 -7.25
N GLY A 141 -3.38 0.25 -7.12
CA GLY A 141 -2.08 0.82 -7.46
C GLY A 141 -0.92 0.06 -6.85
N ASN A 142 0.26 0.65 -6.98
CA ASN A 142 1.51 0.06 -6.50
C ASN A 142 1.83 0.56 -5.10
N TYR A 143 2.15 -0.37 -4.22
CA TYR A 143 2.56 -0.13 -2.84
C TYR A 143 4.00 -0.61 -2.66
N GLU A 144 4.81 0.22 -2.03
CA GLU A 144 6.22 -0.06 -1.76
C GLU A 144 6.50 0.28 -0.30
N CYS A 145 7.31 -0.55 0.35
CA CYS A 145 7.83 -0.28 1.68
C CYS A 145 9.34 -0.10 1.61
N GLY A 146 9.87 0.67 2.55
CA GLY A 146 11.31 0.89 2.65
C GLY A 146 11.75 0.80 4.09
N THR A 147 12.98 0.32 4.25
CA THR A 147 13.66 0.17 5.52
C THR A 147 14.85 1.12 5.54
N TRP A 148 15.01 1.81 6.65
CA TRP A 148 16.07 2.80 6.83
C TRP A 148 16.74 2.63 8.19
N ASN A 149 18.07 2.67 8.17
CA ASN A 149 18.91 2.86 9.35
C ASN A 149 20.05 3.85 9.00
N PRO A 150 20.91 4.23 9.96
CA PRO A 150 21.98 5.21 9.70
C PRO A 150 22.98 4.83 8.59
N VAL A 151 23.08 3.55 8.20
CA VAL A 151 24.10 3.05 7.25
C VAL A 151 23.52 2.68 5.89
N SER A 152 22.23 2.31 5.84
CA SER A 152 21.58 1.75 4.67
C SER A 152 20.12 2.16 4.57
N ALA A 153 19.64 2.25 3.33
CA ALA A 153 18.26 2.56 3.00
C ALA A 153 17.87 1.71 1.80
N ASN A 154 16.87 0.84 1.96
CA ASN A 154 16.40 -0.04 0.90
C ASN A 154 14.89 0.11 0.70
N GLN A 155 14.44 -0.22 -0.51
CA GLN A 155 13.03 -0.20 -0.90
C GLN A 155 12.66 -1.56 -1.51
N SER A 156 11.45 -2.01 -1.21
CA SER A 156 10.90 -3.24 -1.77
C SER A 156 10.61 -3.10 -3.25
N ASP A 157 10.42 -4.24 -3.93
CA ASP A 157 9.70 -4.22 -5.21
C ASP A 157 8.24 -3.79 -4.97
N PRO A 158 7.58 -3.15 -5.96
CA PRO A 158 6.20 -2.76 -5.84
C PRO A 158 5.26 -3.97 -5.80
N VAL A 159 4.32 -3.95 -4.85
CA VAL A 159 3.17 -4.86 -4.83
C VAL A 159 1.94 -4.13 -5.32
N THR A 160 1.32 -4.64 -6.39
CA THR A 160 0.10 -4.05 -6.95
C THR A 160 -1.12 -4.55 -6.18
N LEU A 161 -1.83 -3.62 -5.52
CA LEU A 161 -3.14 -3.89 -4.93
C LEU A 161 -4.20 -3.79 -6.02
N ASN A 162 -4.97 -4.87 -6.22
CA ASN A 162 -6.09 -4.90 -7.17
C ASN A 162 -7.42 -5.01 -6.41
N VAL A 163 -8.19 -3.93 -6.36
CA VAL A 163 -9.47 -3.90 -5.64
C VAL A 163 -10.59 -4.42 -6.54
N LEU A 164 -11.34 -5.40 -6.05
CA LEU A 164 -12.49 -5.97 -6.73
C LEU A 164 -13.72 -5.09 -6.51
N TYR A 165 -14.44 -4.78 -7.58
CA TYR A 165 -15.65 -3.96 -7.50
C TYR A 165 -16.65 -4.28 -8.60
N GLY A 166 -17.86 -3.79 -8.41
CA GLY A 166 -18.93 -3.90 -9.39
C GLY A 166 -19.56 -5.29 -9.51
N PRO A 167 -20.45 -5.48 -10.50
CA PRO A 167 -20.74 -4.50 -11.54
C PRO A 167 -21.55 -3.33 -10.96
N ASP A 168 -21.20 -2.12 -11.39
CA ASP A 168 -21.99 -0.92 -11.13
C ASP A 168 -23.34 -1.00 -11.85
N SER A 169 -24.22 -0.02 -11.61
CA SER A 169 -25.52 0.05 -12.29
C SER A 169 -25.35 0.10 -13.81
N PRO A 170 -25.89 -0.88 -14.57
CA PRO A 170 -25.68 -0.96 -16.00
C PRO A 170 -26.46 0.12 -16.75
N ILE A 171 -25.82 0.68 -17.78
CA ILE A 171 -26.36 1.71 -18.67
C ILE A 171 -26.55 1.08 -20.05
N THR A 172 -27.70 1.36 -20.68
CA THR A 172 -27.98 0.90 -22.05
C THR A 172 -27.82 2.03 -23.07
N SER A 173 -27.42 1.67 -24.28
CA SER A 173 -27.30 2.56 -25.43
C SER A 173 -27.94 1.90 -26.67
N PRO A 174 -28.48 2.68 -27.63
CA PRO A 174 -28.68 4.13 -27.58
C PRO A 174 -29.74 4.54 -26.55
N PRO A 175 -29.85 5.82 -26.15
CA PRO A 175 -30.92 6.27 -25.24
C PRO A 175 -32.32 6.22 -25.89
N VAL A 176 -32.38 6.26 -27.23
CA VAL A 176 -33.65 6.16 -27.97
C VAL A 176 -34.30 4.79 -27.80
N SER A 177 -35.63 4.82 -27.60
CA SER A 177 -36.51 3.67 -27.38
C SER A 177 -37.53 3.45 -28.49
N HIS A 178 -37.55 4.31 -29.51
CA HIS A 178 -38.52 4.27 -30.61
C HIS A 178 -37.79 3.98 -31.92
N PHE A 179 -38.28 3.02 -32.69
CA PHE A 179 -37.71 2.64 -33.99
C PHE A 179 -38.83 2.46 -35.01
N HIS A 180 -38.46 2.52 -36.30
CA HIS A 180 -39.38 2.24 -37.40
C HIS A 180 -39.20 0.80 -37.91
N PRO A 181 -40.23 0.22 -38.54
CA PRO A 181 -40.12 -1.10 -39.13
C PRO A 181 -39.02 -1.12 -40.20
N GLY A 182 -38.14 -2.13 -40.16
CA GLY A 182 -36.99 -2.25 -41.06
C GLY A 182 -35.69 -1.63 -40.52
N ASP A 183 -35.72 -0.90 -39.41
CA ASP A 183 -34.50 -0.39 -38.78
C ASP A 183 -33.62 -1.53 -38.25
N ASN A 184 -32.30 -1.34 -38.31
CA ASN A 184 -31.33 -2.22 -37.65
C ASN A 184 -30.98 -1.64 -36.27
N VAL A 185 -31.34 -2.35 -35.21
CA VAL A 185 -31.15 -1.88 -33.83
C VAL A 185 -29.98 -2.63 -33.20
N SER A 186 -28.99 -1.89 -32.70
CA SER A 186 -27.94 -2.43 -31.83
C SER A 186 -28.13 -1.88 -30.42
N LEU A 187 -28.35 -2.76 -29.45
CA LEU A 187 -28.42 -2.41 -28.04
C LEU A 187 -27.11 -2.77 -27.39
N SER A 188 -26.44 -1.83 -26.75
CA SER A 188 -25.27 -2.10 -25.91
C SER A 188 -25.59 -1.88 -24.44
N CYS A 189 -24.91 -2.62 -23.58
CA CYS A 189 -25.05 -2.54 -22.13
C CYS A 189 -23.68 -2.42 -21.49
N HIS A 190 -23.46 -1.42 -20.65
CA HIS A 190 -22.14 -1.19 -20.04
C HIS A 190 -22.29 -1.01 -18.54
N ALA A 191 -21.43 -1.68 -17.77
CA ALA A 191 -21.28 -1.48 -16.34
C ALA A 191 -19.78 -1.49 -15.99
N ALA A 192 -19.36 -0.56 -15.12
CA ALA A 192 -18.02 -0.59 -14.58
C ALA A 192 -17.88 -1.77 -13.60
N SER A 193 -16.84 -2.58 -13.77
CA SER A 193 -16.60 -3.79 -12.99
C SER A 193 -15.14 -4.19 -13.06
N ASN A 194 -14.58 -4.66 -11.94
CA ASN A 194 -13.28 -5.31 -11.89
C ASN A 194 -13.38 -6.61 -11.06
N PRO A 195 -13.08 -7.78 -11.64
CA PRO A 195 -12.78 -8.02 -13.05
C PRO A 195 -13.96 -7.67 -13.99
N PRO A 196 -13.76 -7.70 -15.32
CA PRO A 196 -14.83 -7.49 -16.29
C PRO A 196 -16.02 -8.39 -16.02
N ALA A 197 -17.23 -7.81 -16.06
CA ALA A 197 -18.46 -8.54 -15.81
C ALA A 197 -18.93 -9.32 -17.05
N GLN A 198 -19.75 -10.34 -16.80
CA GLN A 198 -20.46 -11.13 -17.81
C GLN A 198 -21.81 -10.49 -18.10
N TYR A 199 -22.23 -10.49 -19.37
CA TYR A 199 -23.44 -9.83 -19.84
C TYR A 199 -24.42 -10.85 -20.42
N SER A 200 -25.71 -10.59 -20.26
CA SER A 200 -26.76 -11.35 -20.92
C SER A 200 -27.98 -10.48 -21.22
N TRP A 201 -28.57 -10.68 -22.39
CA TRP A 201 -29.76 -9.99 -22.83
C TRP A 201 -30.96 -10.93 -22.80
N LEU A 202 -32.06 -10.44 -22.24
CA LEU A 202 -33.36 -11.10 -22.24
C LEU A 202 -34.35 -10.23 -23.01
N PHE A 203 -35.14 -10.82 -23.90
CA PHE A 203 -36.31 -10.19 -24.50
C PHE A 203 -37.56 -10.81 -23.88
N ASN A 204 -38.39 -10.00 -23.23
CA ASN A 204 -39.58 -10.46 -22.52
C ASN A 204 -39.30 -11.68 -21.61
N LYS A 205 -38.22 -11.59 -20.82
CA LYS A 205 -37.70 -12.62 -19.89
C LYS A 205 -37.10 -13.87 -20.55
N ARG A 206 -36.99 -13.94 -21.88
CA ARG A 206 -36.36 -15.07 -22.59
C ARG A 206 -34.94 -14.69 -23.02
N PRO A 207 -33.93 -15.55 -22.78
CA PRO A 207 -32.55 -15.30 -23.23
C PRO A 207 -32.47 -15.04 -24.73
N GLN A 208 -31.66 -14.05 -25.12
CA GLN A 208 -31.39 -13.67 -26.51
C GLN A 208 -29.90 -13.74 -26.83
N SER A 209 -29.05 -13.19 -25.95
CA SER A 209 -27.60 -13.19 -26.14
C SER A 209 -26.86 -13.21 -24.79
N PHE A 210 -25.60 -13.62 -24.81
CA PHE A 210 -24.66 -13.61 -23.67
C PHE A 210 -23.48 -12.65 -23.92
N THR A 211 -23.71 -11.64 -24.75
CA THR A 211 -22.75 -10.61 -25.13
C THR A 211 -23.15 -9.25 -24.60
N GLN A 212 -22.21 -8.30 -24.63
CA GLN A 212 -22.44 -6.92 -24.24
C GLN A 212 -23.42 -6.20 -25.17
N GLU A 213 -23.43 -6.61 -26.45
CA GLU A 213 -24.28 -6.07 -27.50
C GLU A 213 -25.34 -7.07 -27.95
N LEU A 214 -26.54 -6.58 -28.25
CA LEU A 214 -27.62 -7.32 -28.90
C LEU A 214 -27.97 -6.62 -30.20
N PHE A 215 -27.71 -7.30 -31.33
CA PHE A 215 -28.07 -6.83 -32.65
C PHE A 215 -29.41 -7.43 -33.10
N ILE A 216 -30.30 -6.57 -33.56
CA ILE A 216 -31.66 -6.91 -34.01
C ILE A 216 -31.84 -6.31 -35.41
N PRO A 217 -31.63 -7.10 -36.47
CA PRO A 217 -31.79 -6.62 -37.83
C PRO A 217 -33.27 -6.48 -38.19
N SER A 218 -33.59 -5.48 -39.03
CA SER A 218 -34.90 -5.29 -39.65
C SER A 218 -36.08 -5.46 -38.68
N VAL A 219 -36.16 -4.60 -37.67
CA VAL A 219 -37.15 -4.70 -36.59
C VAL A 219 -38.59 -4.59 -37.09
N THR A 220 -39.52 -5.24 -36.37
CA THR A 220 -40.96 -5.27 -36.64
C THR A 220 -41.74 -4.92 -35.37
N ALA A 221 -43.06 -4.71 -35.48
CA ALA A 221 -43.93 -4.46 -34.32
C ALA A 221 -43.78 -5.53 -33.20
N ASN A 222 -43.50 -6.79 -33.57
CA ASN A 222 -43.29 -7.90 -32.62
C ASN A 222 -41.99 -7.80 -31.81
N ASN A 223 -41.05 -6.95 -32.22
CA ASN A 223 -39.84 -6.66 -31.46
C ASN A 223 -40.08 -5.57 -30.39
N SER A 224 -41.28 -5.00 -30.32
CA SER A 224 -41.64 -4.11 -29.21
C SER A 224 -41.73 -4.91 -27.91
N GLY A 225 -41.14 -4.39 -26.84
CA GLY A 225 -41.15 -5.07 -25.55
C GLY A 225 -40.00 -4.66 -24.66
N SER A 226 -39.80 -5.49 -23.63
CA SER A 226 -38.84 -5.24 -22.57
C SER A 226 -37.54 -6.01 -22.83
N TYR A 227 -36.45 -5.27 -23.05
CA TYR A 227 -35.10 -5.79 -23.21
C TYR A 227 -34.34 -5.60 -21.89
N THR A 228 -34.12 -6.69 -21.18
CA THR A 228 -33.38 -6.70 -19.92
C THR A 228 -31.93 -7.05 -20.18
N CYS A 229 -31.01 -6.18 -19.79
CA CYS A 229 -29.60 -6.53 -19.67
C CYS A 229 -29.33 -6.98 -18.21
N LEU A 230 -28.79 -8.18 -18.05
CA LEU A 230 -28.28 -8.72 -16.80
C LEU A 230 -26.75 -8.73 -16.86
N VAL A 231 -26.13 -8.20 -15.82
CA VAL A 231 -24.69 -8.07 -15.66
C VAL A 231 -24.26 -8.76 -14.37
N HIS A 232 -23.25 -9.62 -14.43
CA HIS A 232 -22.77 -10.42 -13.31
C HIS A 232 -21.25 -10.38 -13.19
N ASN A 233 -20.72 -10.07 -12.00
CA ASN A 233 -19.31 -10.23 -11.69
C ASN A 233 -19.14 -11.43 -10.75
N SER A 234 -18.51 -12.49 -11.25
CA SER A 234 -18.32 -13.72 -10.50
C SER A 234 -17.34 -13.59 -9.34
N ALA A 235 -16.39 -12.65 -9.40
CA ALA A 235 -15.40 -12.46 -8.35
C ALA A 235 -15.98 -11.71 -7.14
N THR A 236 -16.88 -10.74 -7.37
CA THR A 236 -17.60 -10.07 -6.28
C THR A 236 -18.90 -10.78 -5.89
N GLY A 237 -19.40 -11.67 -6.75
CA GLY A 237 -20.70 -12.34 -6.60
C GLY A 237 -21.90 -11.42 -6.84
N LEU A 238 -21.68 -10.18 -7.28
CA LEU A 238 -22.73 -9.19 -7.47
C LEU A 238 -23.35 -9.30 -8.88
N SER A 239 -24.66 -9.10 -8.93
CA SER A 239 -25.42 -9.01 -10.18
C SER A 239 -26.27 -7.74 -10.20
N ARG A 240 -26.33 -7.09 -11.36
CA ARG A 240 -27.17 -5.91 -11.61
C ARG A 240 -27.95 -6.11 -12.90
N THR A 241 -29.09 -5.45 -12.98
CA THR A 241 -29.95 -5.48 -14.16
C THR A 241 -30.38 -4.08 -14.54
N THR A 242 -30.66 -3.89 -15.82
CA THR A 242 -31.32 -2.70 -16.35
C THR A 242 -32.30 -3.12 -17.42
N VAL A 243 -33.39 -2.36 -17.57
CA VAL A 243 -34.47 -2.67 -18.48
C VAL A 243 -34.63 -1.52 -19.45
N LYS A 244 -34.59 -1.84 -20.74
CA LYS A 244 -34.90 -0.92 -21.83
C LYS A 244 -36.18 -1.36 -22.52
N ASN A 245 -37.19 -0.50 -22.50
CA ASN A 245 -38.43 -0.75 -23.24
C ASN A 245 -38.29 -0.16 -24.64
N ILE A 246 -38.55 -0.99 -25.65
CA ILE A 246 -38.48 -0.61 -27.06
C ILE A 246 -39.87 -0.64 -27.65
N LEU A 247 -40.20 0.38 -28.44
CA LEU A 247 -41.41 0.46 -29.24
C LEU A 247 -41.04 0.62 -30.72
N VAL A 248 -41.49 -0.32 -31.54
CA VAL A 248 -41.42 -0.20 -32.99
C VAL A 248 -42.75 0.37 -33.46
N LEU A 249 -42.71 1.59 -33.99
CA LEU A 249 -43.91 2.30 -34.44
C LEU A 249 -44.52 1.52 -35.61
N GLY A 250 -45.80 1.16 -35.50
CA GLY A 250 -46.52 0.51 -36.60
C GLY A 250 -46.54 1.40 -37.84
N LEU A 251 -46.68 0.78 -39.02
CA LEU A 251 -47.04 1.54 -40.22
C LEU A 251 -48.41 2.22 -39.95
N PRO A 252 -48.59 3.51 -40.30
CA PRO A 252 -49.87 4.19 -40.16
C PRO A 252 -50.97 3.55 -41.02
#